data_AF-A0A327T062-F1
#
_entry.id   AF-A0A327T062-F1
#
_cell.length_a   1.000
_cell.length_b   1.000
_cell.length_c   1.000
_cell.angle_alpha   90.00
_cell.angle_beta   90.00
_cell.angle_gamma   90.00
#
_symmetry.space_group_name_H-M   'P 1'
#
loop_
_entity.id
_entity.type
_entity.pdbx_description
1 polymer ?
#
loop_
_entity_poly.entity_id
_entity_poly.type
_entity_poly.pdbx_seq_one_letter_code
_entity_poly.pdbx_strand_id
1 'polypeptide(L)'
;MTISVRTRQDVVVVDPERFLASARAAYRETSPEITEERAAEDIRDVHDAVWALLDRFGRLAADAPASAALPGQQVPDRPDGLSPAGEHQRIVLNDPRPLQDYGCFLPEEYDPFAIPPSA
;
A
#
# COMPACT_ATOMS: atom_id res chain seq x y z
N MET A 1 -25.65 -0.45 14.53
CA MET A 1 -25.20 -1.22 13.37
C MET A 1 -23.77 -0.80 13.08
N THR A 2 -22.84 -1.76 13.08
CA THR A 2 -21.42 -1.48 12.87
C THR A 2 -21.02 -1.99 11.49
N ILE A 3 -20.25 -1.20 10.74
CA ILE A 3 -19.75 -1.60 9.42
C ILE A 3 -18.23 -1.56 9.49
N SER A 4 -17.60 -2.72 9.38
CA SER A 4 -16.14 -2.83 9.26
C SER A 4 -15.77 -2.86 7.79
N VAL A 5 -15.00 -1.87 7.33
CA VAL A 5 -14.41 -1.84 5.98
C VAL A 5 -12.92 -2.11 6.10
N ARG A 6 -12.43 -3.10 5.36
CA ARG A 6 -11.02 -3.50 5.34
C ARG A 6 -10.53 -3.53 3.89
N THR A 7 -9.39 -2.93 3.64
CA THR A 7 -8.68 -2.95 2.36
C THR A 7 -7.27 -3.45 2.59
N ARG A 8 -6.77 -4.28 1.67
CA ARG A 8 -5.39 -4.74 1.64
C ARG A 8 -4.87 -4.62 0.21
N GLN A 9 -3.71 -4.01 0.07
CA GLN A 9 -2.99 -3.93 -1.19
C GLN A 9 -1.60 -4.50 -0.95
N ASP A 10 -1.27 -5.55 -1.70
CA ASP A 10 0.05 -6.15 -1.68
C ASP A 10 0.82 -5.69 -2.91
N VAL A 11 2.06 -5.24 -2.72
CA VAL A 11 2.95 -4.78 -3.79
C VAL A 11 4.37 -5.29 -3.53
N VAL A 12 5.13 -5.46 -4.60
CA VAL A 12 6.57 -5.74 -4.54
C VAL A 12 7.31 -4.53 -5.10
N VAL A 13 8.28 -4.00 -4.35
CA VAL A 13 9.22 -3.00 -4.88
C VAL A 13 10.24 -3.76 -5.73
N VAL A 14 10.13 -3.63 -7.06
CA VAL A 14 11.01 -4.32 -8.02
C VAL A 14 12.17 -3.44 -8.47
N ASP A 15 12.02 -2.12 -8.36
CA ASP A 15 13.05 -1.13 -8.66
C ASP A 15 13.06 -0.07 -7.53
N PRO A 16 13.91 -0.26 -6.49
CA PRO A 16 13.96 0.63 -5.33
C PRO A 16 14.36 2.07 -5.67
N GLU A 17 15.26 2.26 -6.64
CA GLU A 17 15.73 3.60 -7.03
C GLU A 17 14.59 4.40 -7.68
N ARG A 18 13.87 3.76 -8.61
CA ARG A 18 12.70 4.35 -9.25
C ARG A 18 11.57 4.59 -8.26
N PHE A 19 11.34 3.68 -7.33
CA PHE A 19 10.36 3.86 -6.27
C PHE A 19 10.69 5.08 -5.39
N LEU A 20 11.95 5.26 -5.00
CA LEU A 20 12.39 6.44 -4.25
C LEU A 20 12.21 7.74 -5.03
N ALA A 21 12.59 7.74 -6.32
CA ALA A 21 12.40 8.89 -7.19
C ALA A 21 10.91 9.26 -7.31
N SER A 22 10.04 8.26 -7.49
CA SER A 22 8.59 8.45 -7.55
C SER A 22 8.01 8.98 -6.24
N ALA A 23 8.42 8.43 -5.10
CA ALA A 23 7.98 8.90 -3.78
C ALA A 23 8.39 10.35 -3.51
N ARG A 24 9.63 10.73 -3.87
CA ARG A 24 10.13 12.11 -3.75
C ARG A 24 9.38 13.07 -4.67
N ALA A 25 9.08 12.65 -5.89
CA ALA A 25 8.28 13.45 -6.82
C ALA A 25 6.88 13.70 -6.24
N ALA A 26 6.19 12.64 -5.78
CA ALA A 26 4.87 12.74 -5.17
C ALA A 26 4.86 13.62 -3.91
N TYR A 27 5.91 13.53 -3.07
CA TYR A 27 6.08 14.39 -1.90
C TYR A 27 6.16 15.87 -2.30
N ARG A 28 6.96 16.19 -3.32
CA ARG A 28 7.15 17.56 -3.84
C ARG A 28 5.93 18.14 -4.54
N GLU A 29 5.14 17.33 -5.26
CA GLU A 29 3.91 17.79 -5.92
C GLU A 29 2.93 18.45 -4.94
N THR A 30 2.97 18.03 -3.67
CA THR A 30 2.05 18.51 -2.63
C THR A 30 2.63 19.61 -1.75
N SER A 31 3.95 19.81 -1.81
CA SER A 31 4.69 20.87 -1.12
C SER A 31 5.69 21.49 -2.11
N PRO A 32 5.21 22.33 -3.04
CA PRO A 32 6.03 22.85 -4.14
C PRO A 32 7.26 23.66 -3.69
N GLU A 33 7.26 24.13 -2.45
CA GLU A 33 8.37 24.81 -1.77
C GLU A 33 9.55 23.89 -1.45
N ILE A 34 9.33 22.57 -1.43
CA ILE A 34 10.36 21.58 -1.12
C ILE A 34 11.23 21.35 -2.36
N THR A 35 12.54 21.59 -2.19
CA THR A 35 13.53 21.31 -3.24
C THR A 35 13.77 19.82 -3.39
N GLU A 36 14.41 19.42 -4.49
CA GLU A 36 14.75 18.02 -4.73
C GLU A 36 15.71 17.46 -3.67
N GLU A 37 16.70 18.27 -3.28
CA GLU A 37 17.68 17.92 -2.26
C GLU A 37 16.98 17.69 -0.92
N ARG A 38 16.03 18.57 -0.56
CA ARG A 38 15.28 18.43 0.68
C ARG A 38 14.38 17.20 0.67
N ALA A 39 13.72 16.91 -0.46
CA ALA A 39 12.95 15.69 -0.61
C ALA A 39 13.83 14.43 -0.49
N ALA A 40 15.07 14.47 -0.97
CA ALA A 40 16.02 13.37 -0.82
C ALA A 40 16.53 13.20 0.62
N GLU A 41 16.63 14.28 1.39
CA GLU A 41 16.92 14.24 2.83
C GLU A 41 15.75 13.72 3.67
N ASP A 42 14.52 14.06 3.31
CA ASP A 42 13.31 13.62 4.02
C ASP A 42 12.94 12.17 3.67
N ILE A 43 13.17 11.75 2.42
CA ILE A 43 12.90 10.39 1.91
C ILE A 43 14.22 9.76 1.49
N ARG A 44 14.91 9.13 2.45
CA ARG A 44 16.28 8.62 2.23
C ARG A 44 16.30 7.19 1.73
N ASP A 45 15.34 6.39 2.20
CA ASP A 45 15.27 4.96 1.92
C ASP A 45 13.83 4.50 1.67
N VAL A 46 13.69 3.21 1.35
CA VAL A 46 12.40 2.59 1.02
C VAL A 46 11.41 2.66 2.18
N HIS A 47 11.89 2.64 3.43
CA HIS A 47 11.02 2.72 4.59
C HIS A 47 10.41 4.13 4.71
N ASP A 48 11.24 5.17 4.58
CA ASP A 48 10.77 6.57 4.56
C ASP A 48 9.78 6.79 3.42
N ALA A 49 10.05 6.23 2.22
CA ALA A 49 9.16 6.32 1.07
C ALA A 49 7.80 5.62 1.30
N VAL A 50 7.83 4.41 1.87
CA VAL A 50 6.61 3.65 2.20
C VAL A 50 5.76 4.43 3.19
N TRP A 51 6.36 4.97 4.25
CA TRP A 51 5.63 5.76 5.24
C TRP A 51 5.06 7.04 4.63
N ALA A 52 5.85 7.79 3.87
CA ALA A 52 5.40 9.03 3.25
C ALA A 52 4.19 8.80 2.32
N LEU A 53 4.22 7.74 1.51
CA LEU A 53 3.13 7.41 0.60
C LEU A 53 1.89 6.87 1.33
N LEU A 54 2.06 6.01 2.34
CA LEU A 54 0.94 5.48 3.11
C LEU A 54 0.25 6.54 3.96
N ASP A 55 1.01 7.40 4.64
CA ASP A 55 0.46 8.50 5.42
C ASP A 55 -0.33 9.46 4.52
N ARG A 56 0.19 9.73 3.32
CA ARG A 56 -0.41 10.68 2.38
C ARG A 56 -1.61 10.15 1.62
N PHE A 57 -1.47 8.99 0.99
CA PHE A 57 -2.44 8.46 0.03
C PHE A 57 -3.22 7.26 0.58
N GLY A 58 -2.83 6.72 1.74
CA GLY A 58 -3.37 5.45 2.25
C GLY A 58 -2.95 4.23 1.41
N ARG A 59 -2.06 4.42 0.43
CA ARG A 59 -1.62 3.40 -0.53
C ARG A 59 -0.26 3.75 -1.13
N LEU A 60 0.49 2.74 -1.57
CA LEU A 60 1.81 2.92 -2.17
C LEU A 60 1.76 3.25 -3.67
N ALA A 61 0.66 2.91 -4.33
CA ALA A 61 0.44 3.17 -5.75
C ALA A 61 -0.64 4.25 -5.93
N ALA A 62 -0.27 5.41 -6.48
CA ALA A 62 -1.20 6.51 -6.74
C ALA A 62 -2.28 6.12 -7.77
N ASP A 63 -1.93 5.29 -8.75
CA ASP A 63 -2.82 4.81 -9.79
C ASP A 63 -2.78 3.28 -9.89
N ALA A 64 -3.93 2.64 -9.73
CA ALA A 64 -4.16 1.33 -10.32
C ALA A 64 -5.64 1.17 -10.65
N PRO A 65 -5.95 0.58 -11.81
CA PRO A 65 -6.65 -0.68 -11.81
C PRO A 65 -5.57 -1.77 -11.88
N ALA A 66 -5.63 -2.73 -10.96
CA ALA A 66 -4.84 -3.95 -11.02
C ALA A 66 -5.24 -4.74 -12.29
N SER A 67 -4.68 -4.40 -13.46
CA SER A 67 -4.86 -5.21 -14.66
C SER A 67 -3.80 -6.32 -14.68
N ALA A 68 -4.21 -7.46 -14.12
CA ALA A 68 -3.93 -8.81 -14.62
C ALA A 68 -2.48 -9.24 -14.84
N ALA A 69 -1.54 -8.82 -13.99
CA ALA A 69 -0.39 -9.71 -13.79
C ALA A 69 -0.94 -11.00 -13.18
N LEU A 70 -0.75 -12.13 -13.87
CA LEU A 70 -1.09 -13.42 -13.27
C LEU A 70 -0.28 -13.59 -11.97
N PRO A 71 -0.82 -14.27 -10.95
CA PRO A 71 -0.02 -14.62 -9.78
C PRO A 71 1.35 -15.19 -10.19
N GLY A 72 2.42 -14.61 -9.65
CA GLY A 72 3.80 -14.98 -9.99
C GLY A 72 4.44 -14.23 -11.17
N GLN A 73 3.72 -13.34 -11.85
CA GLN A 73 4.31 -12.45 -12.85
C GLN A 73 4.63 -11.09 -12.25
N GLN A 74 5.89 -10.69 -12.32
CA GLN A 74 6.29 -9.32 -12.02
C GLN A 74 5.92 -8.41 -13.19
N VAL A 75 5.53 -7.17 -12.89
CA VAL A 75 5.39 -6.12 -13.90
C VAL A 75 6.67 -5.30 -13.90
N PRO A 76 7.65 -5.62 -14.78
CA PRO A 76 8.86 -4.82 -14.90
C PRO A 76 8.51 -3.44 -15.47
N ASP A 77 9.39 -2.46 -15.22
CA ASP A 77 9.37 -1.14 -15.84
C ASP A 77 8.15 -0.25 -15.51
N ARG A 78 7.38 -0.57 -14.46
CA ARG A 78 6.33 0.34 -13.98
C ARG A 78 6.97 1.67 -13.54
N PRO A 79 6.40 2.84 -13.88
CA PRO A 79 7.03 4.14 -13.62
C PRO A 79 7.36 4.44 -12.15
N ASP A 80 6.68 3.78 -11.23
CA ASP A 80 6.86 3.94 -9.78
C ASP A 80 7.70 2.84 -9.14
N GLY A 81 8.28 1.93 -9.93
CA GLY A 81 9.12 0.83 -9.42
C GLY A 81 8.36 -0.24 -8.62
N LEU A 82 7.02 -0.21 -8.65
CA LEU A 82 6.17 -1.19 -7.99
C LEU A 82 5.65 -2.25 -8.96
N SER A 83 5.53 -3.47 -8.47
CA SER A 83 4.80 -4.57 -9.10
C SER A 83 3.63 -4.94 -8.20
N PRO A 84 2.39 -4.53 -8.53
CA PRO A 84 1.20 -4.91 -7.77
C PRO A 84 1.04 -6.44 -7.69
N ALA A 85 0.77 -6.96 -6.50
CA ALA A 85 0.63 -8.39 -6.23
C ALA A 85 -0.82 -8.79 -5.89
N GLY A 86 -1.70 -7.83 -5.61
CA GLY A 86 -3.12 -8.07 -5.40
C GLY A 86 -3.80 -6.94 -4.61
N GLU A 87 -5.12 -6.87 -4.72
CA GLU A 87 -5.95 -5.98 -3.93
C GLU A 87 -7.17 -6.77 -3.41
N HIS A 88 -7.45 -6.65 -2.12
CA HIS A 88 -8.60 -7.27 -1.47
C HIS A 88 -9.38 -6.22 -0.69
N GLN A 89 -10.70 -6.21 -0.87
CA GLN A 89 -11.61 -5.38 -0.08
C GLN A 89 -12.67 -6.27 0.56
N ARG A 90 -12.94 -6.05 1.86
CA ARG A 90 -14.04 -6.70 2.57
C ARG A 90 -14.86 -5.69 3.35
N ILE A 91 -16.18 -5.87 3.26
CA ILE A 91 -17.17 -5.10 4.01
C ILE A 91 -17.94 -6.10 4.88
N VAL A 92 -17.87 -5.94 6.20
CA VAL A 92 -18.53 -6.82 7.17
C VAL A 92 -19.55 -6.02 7.96
N LEU A 93 -20.81 -6.44 7.87
CA LEU A 93 -21.91 -5.85 8.63
C LEU A 93 -22.01 -6.51 10.00
N ASN A 94 -22.19 -5.69 11.03
CA ASN A 94 -22.26 -6.10 12.44
C ASN A 94 -21.12 -7.05 12.80
N ASP A 95 -19.89 -6.65 12.46
CA ASP A 95 -18.70 -7.43 12.77
C ASP A 95 -18.69 -7.76 14.27
N PRO A 96 -18.72 -9.05 14.66
CA PRO A 96 -18.74 -9.45 16.06
C PRO A 96 -17.50 -8.98 16.82
N ARG A 97 -16.47 -8.57 16.08
CA ARG A 97 -15.22 -8.02 16.57
C ARG A 97 -14.91 -6.77 15.72
N PRO A 98 -15.34 -5.56 16.06
CA PRO A 98 -14.95 -4.36 15.32
C PRO A 98 -13.46 -4.02 15.49
N LEU A 99 -12.86 -3.37 14.49
CA LEU A 99 -11.43 -3.01 14.48
C LEU A 99 -10.97 -2.16 15.68
N GLN A 100 -11.90 -1.47 16.35
CA GLN A 100 -11.61 -0.64 17.53
C GLN A 100 -11.13 -1.46 18.73
N ASP A 101 -11.47 -2.76 18.77
CA ASP A 101 -11.18 -3.61 19.94
C ASP A 101 -9.73 -4.14 19.96
N TYR A 102 -9.00 -4.04 18.84
CA TYR A 102 -7.63 -4.60 18.71
C TYR A 102 -6.72 -3.84 17.71
N GLY A 103 -7.24 -2.83 17.01
CA GLY A 103 -6.47 -2.02 16.06
C GLY A 103 -5.95 -2.83 14.87
N CYS A 104 -4.71 -2.55 14.47
CA CYS A 104 -4.02 -3.24 13.36
C CYS A 104 -3.40 -4.60 13.75
N PHE A 105 -3.49 -5.00 15.03
CA PHE A 105 -2.92 -6.24 15.54
C PHE A 105 -4.01 -7.28 15.70
N LEU A 106 -4.36 -7.92 14.60
CA LEU A 106 -5.35 -9.00 14.58
C LEU A 106 -4.76 -10.25 15.24
N PRO A 107 -5.54 -11.01 16.03
CA PRO A 107 -5.14 -12.35 16.45
C PRO A 107 -4.79 -13.20 15.22
N GLU A 108 -3.74 -14.03 15.29
CA GLU A 108 -3.30 -14.89 14.16
C GLU A 108 -4.43 -15.80 13.63
N GLU A 109 -5.36 -16.19 14.50
CA GLU A 109 -6.55 -16.99 14.17
C GLU A 109 -7.65 -16.20 13.42
N TYR A 110 -7.48 -14.89 13.26
CA TYR A 110 -8.44 -13.98 12.63
C TYR A 110 -7.74 -13.14 11.55
N ASP A 111 -7.33 -13.79 10.46
CA ASP A 111 -6.98 -13.10 9.23
C ASP A 111 -8.26 -12.87 8.38
N PRO A 112 -8.78 -11.63 8.28
CA PRO A 112 -9.96 -11.30 7.50
C PRO A 112 -9.76 -11.50 5.99
N PHE A 113 -8.52 -11.68 5.53
CA PHE A 113 -8.15 -11.94 4.15
C PHE A 113 -7.73 -13.39 3.89
N ALA A 114 -7.67 -14.25 4.92
CA ALA A 114 -7.39 -15.66 4.71
C ALA A 114 -8.43 -16.27 3.75
N ILE A 115 -7.93 -16.95 2.72
CA ILE A 115 -8.75 -17.80 1.87
C ILE A 115 -9.16 -18.98 2.76
N PRO A 116 -10.47 -19.28 2.92
CA PRO A 116 -10.87 -20.48 3.65
C PRO A 116 -10.19 -21.68 2.99
N PRO A 117 -9.69 -22.67 3.75
CA PRO A 117 -8.84 -23.76 3.24
C PRO A 117 -9.49 -24.71 2.22
N SER A 118 -10.68 -24.38 1.71
CA SER A 118 -11.47 -25.16 0.77
C SER A 118 -11.98 -24.35 -0.44
N ALA A 119 -11.29 -23.28 -0.84
CA ALA A 119 -11.58 -22.56 -2.08
C ALA A 119 -10.85 -23.19 -3.28
#